data_AF-A0A0B2V6I6-F1
#
_entry.id   AF-A0A0B2V6I6-F1
#
_cell.length_a   1.000
_cell.length_b   1.000
_cell.length_c   1.000
_cell.angle_alpha   90.00
_cell.angle_beta   90.00
_cell.angle_gamma   90.00
#
_symmetry.space_group_name_H-M   'P 1'
#
loop_
_entity.id
_entity.type
_entity.pdbx_description
1 polymer ?
#
loop_
_entity_poly.entity_id
_entity_poly.type
_entity_poly.pdbx_seq_one_letter_code
_entity_poly.pdbx_strand_id
1 'polypeptide(L)'
;MCDKRPEALCMQMCPDSEISFRNENGLVHILEMDQPFAERQQNDAGNGAQRRSVRRRGNPLKMVKEYRRSVAGVEKVKPTELRPYSVLMDTITYLLRIVSEQPCQDTWPHVYEFVSDRLRAVRQDMVVESLDVERGIRLLEAMIPFYVEAEYRCEFTRCPTYDRKLHLTQLEECFFRWRQLVDFFPEKNERIMVSYLLHTASERWSFMQLIGWKKYFCERNYRFIKDVILALHMNNFVRFFRLVSQQNDYLFRLTLVRFFGPVRLLALRACAVAYRCRGAALPEKFLEDVLRMDSRNLRFCLGELGLKATDGKVCSFGITLKSNVDMCSPEWIYADFVH
;
A
#
# COMPACT_ATOMS: atom_id res chain seq x y z
N MET A 1 31.71 -26.67 -7.96
CA MET A 1 30.59 -27.06 -8.83
C MET A 1 29.73 -25.82 -9.05
N CYS A 2 29.68 -25.28 -10.27
CA CYS A 2 28.76 -24.20 -10.60
C CYS A 2 27.34 -24.76 -10.50
N ASP A 3 26.60 -24.40 -9.46
CA ASP A 3 25.18 -24.69 -9.36
C ASP A 3 24.50 -23.95 -10.52
N LYS A 4 24.16 -24.68 -11.58
CA LYS A 4 23.53 -24.10 -12.78
C LYS A 4 22.22 -23.48 -12.33
N ARG A 5 22.07 -22.16 -12.54
CA ARG A 5 20.82 -21.46 -12.30
C ARG A 5 19.70 -22.19 -13.05
N PRO A 6 18.53 -22.44 -12.43
CA PRO A 6 17.41 -23.03 -13.13
C PRO A 6 17.03 -22.11 -14.30
N GLU A 7 17.05 -22.65 -15.51
CA GLU A 7 16.61 -21.92 -16.70
C GLU A 7 15.10 -21.70 -16.59
N ALA A 8 14.65 -20.44 -16.64
CA ALA A 8 13.24 -20.11 -16.57
C ALA A 8 12.60 -20.29 -17.96
N LEU A 9 11.65 -21.22 -18.08
CA LEU A 9 11.06 -21.64 -19.36
C LEU A 9 9.56 -21.31 -19.49
N CYS A 10 8.93 -20.75 -18.46
CA CYS A 10 7.52 -20.35 -18.53
C CYS A 10 7.37 -19.04 -19.31
N MET A 11 7.05 -19.13 -20.60
CA MET A 11 6.89 -17.96 -21.49
C MET A 11 5.51 -17.26 -21.39
N GLN A 12 4.72 -17.62 -20.38
CA GLN A 12 3.36 -17.10 -20.16
C GLN A 12 3.25 -16.50 -18.74
N MET A 13 2.27 -15.62 -18.52
CA MET A 13 2.04 -15.04 -17.18
C MET A 13 1.68 -16.09 -16.11
N CYS A 14 1.20 -17.27 -16.54
CA CYS A 14 0.91 -18.43 -15.71
C CYS A 14 1.41 -19.73 -16.38
N PRO A 15 2.04 -20.66 -15.65
CA PRO A 15 2.41 -21.97 -16.18
C PRO A 15 1.20 -22.80 -16.65
N ASP A 16 1.36 -23.55 -17.75
CA ASP A 16 0.30 -24.41 -18.31
C ASP A 16 -0.20 -25.47 -17.31
N SER A 17 0.69 -25.99 -16.46
CA SER A 17 0.35 -26.94 -15.41
C SER A 17 -0.61 -26.31 -14.39
N GLU A 18 -0.39 -25.05 -14.02
CA GLU A 18 -1.24 -24.31 -13.10
C GLU A 18 -2.55 -23.88 -13.74
N ILE A 19 -2.53 -23.45 -15.01
CA ILE A 19 -3.74 -23.16 -15.79
C ILE A 19 -4.65 -24.40 -15.82
N SER A 20 -4.09 -25.56 -16.15
CA SER A 20 -4.85 -26.81 -16.24
C SER A 20 -5.43 -27.20 -14.87
N PHE A 21 -4.60 -27.19 -13.83
CA PHE A 21 -5.01 -27.49 -12.46
C PHE A 21 -6.15 -26.58 -11.97
N ARG A 22 -6.03 -25.25 -12.15
CA ARG A 22 -7.07 -24.31 -11.69
C ARG A 22 -8.36 -24.44 -12.48
N ASN A 23 -8.30 -24.73 -13.77
CA ASN A 23 -9.49 -25.00 -14.60
C ASN A 23 -10.21 -26.28 -14.19
N GLU A 24 -9.48 -27.35 -13.90
CA GLU A 24 -10.06 -28.65 -13.50
C GLU A 24 -10.71 -28.59 -12.12
N ASN A 25 -10.14 -27.80 -11.20
CA ASN A 25 -10.58 -27.68 -9.81
C ASN A 25 -11.51 -26.48 -9.56
N GLY A 26 -11.84 -25.68 -10.58
CA GLY A 26 -12.73 -24.52 -10.43
C GLY A 26 -12.13 -23.38 -9.59
N LEU A 27 -10.81 -23.23 -9.60
CA LEU A 27 -10.03 -22.26 -8.82
C LEU A 27 -9.63 -21.01 -9.65
N VAL A 28 -10.29 -20.77 -10.78
CA VAL A 28 -10.00 -19.62 -11.65
C VAL A 28 -10.55 -18.34 -11.02
N HIS A 29 -9.70 -17.31 -10.88
CA HIS A 29 -10.13 -16.03 -10.33
C HIS A 29 -11.03 -15.28 -11.31
N ILE A 30 -11.95 -14.44 -10.81
CA ILE A 30 -12.94 -13.75 -11.65
C ILE A 30 -12.31 -12.84 -12.71
N LEU A 31 -11.15 -12.26 -12.41
CA LEU A 31 -10.37 -11.39 -13.31
C LEU A 31 -9.59 -12.15 -14.39
N GLU A 32 -9.49 -13.47 -14.25
CA GLU A 32 -8.83 -14.35 -15.23
C GLU A 32 -9.83 -14.89 -16.27
N MET A 33 -11.08 -14.43 -16.24
CA MET A 33 -12.17 -14.84 -17.14
C MET A 33 -12.50 -13.74 -18.17
N ASP A 34 -13.21 -14.10 -19.24
CA ASP A 34 -13.64 -13.12 -20.26
C ASP A 34 -14.89 -12.33 -19.89
N GLN A 35 -15.76 -12.87 -19.03
CA GLN A 35 -17.03 -12.22 -18.72
C GLN A 35 -16.87 -10.97 -17.83
N PRO A 36 -17.46 -9.82 -18.22
CA PRO A 36 -17.47 -8.58 -17.44
C PRO A 36 -18.06 -8.76 -16.05
N PHE A 37 -17.60 -7.94 -15.10
CA PHE A 37 -18.08 -7.95 -13.70
C PHE A 37 -19.59 -7.67 -13.58
N ALA A 38 -20.13 -6.80 -14.45
CA ALA A 38 -21.52 -6.31 -14.40
C ALA A 38 -22.59 -7.37 -14.74
N GLU A 39 -22.29 -8.32 -15.63
CA GLU A 39 -23.25 -9.36 -16.04
C GLU A 39 -23.44 -10.45 -14.97
N ARG A 40 -22.59 -10.48 -13.92
CA ARG A 40 -22.65 -11.51 -12.87
C ARG A 40 -23.59 -11.16 -11.72
N GLN A 41 -23.66 -9.89 -11.31
CA GLN A 41 -24.57 -9.48 -10.21
C GLN A 41 -26.05 -9.71 -10.57
N GLN A 42 -26.42 -9.59 -11.85
CA GLN A 42 -27.78 -9.89 -12.32
C GLN A 42 -28.09 -11.39 -12.36
N ASN A 43 -27.10 -12.24 -12.61
CA ASN A 43 -27.29 -13.69 -12.74
C ASN A 43 -27.31 -14.44 -11.40
N ASP A 44 -26.70 -13.89 -10.34
CA ASP A 44 -26.72 -14.52 -9.00
C ASP A 44 -28.01 -14.21 -8.20
N ALA A 45 -28.80 -13.22 -8.61
CA ALA A 45 -30.07 -12.86 -7.97
C ALA A 45 -31.30 -13.59 -8.57
N GLY A 46 -31.14 -14.32 -9.68
CA GLY A 46 -32.23 -14.98 -10.40
C GLY A 46 -32.00 -16.48 -10.58
N ASN A 47 -32.89 -17.29 -10.01
CA ASN A 47 -33.11 -18.72 -10.24
C ASN A 47 -32.19 -19.72 -9.50
N GLY A 48 -32.66 -20.13 -8.32
CA GLY A 48 -32.17 -21.24 -7.51
C GLY A 48 -32.51 -22.65 -8.02
N ALA A 49 -32.67 -22.87 -9.33
CA ALA A 49 -32.87 -24.20 -9.90
C ALA A 49 -32.12 -24.30 -11.24
N GLN A 50 -31.45 -25.44 -11.49
CA GLN A 50 -30.61 -25.73 -12.66
C GLN A 50 -29.15 -25.19 -12.68
N ARG A 51 -28.37 -25.37 -11.60
CA ARG A 51 -26.89 -25.26 -11.68
C ARG A 51 -26.27 -26.50 -12.35
N ARG A 52 -26.36 -26.62 -13.68
CA ARG A 52 -25.28 -27.31 -14.41
C ARG A 52 -24.05 -26.43 -14.27
N SER A 53 -23.01 -26.91 -13.59
CA SER A 53 -21.74 -26.19 -13.49
C SER A 53 -21.17 -26.02 -14.90
N VAL A 54 -21.48 -24.91 -15.56
CA VAL A 54 -20.69 -24.47 -16.70
C VAL A 54 -19.28 -24.34 -16.12
N ARG A 55 -18.38 -25.27 -16.47
CA ARG A 55 -16.98 -25.23 -16.04
C ARG A 55 -16.46 -23.87 -16.51
N ARG A 56 -16.32 -22.94 -15.57
CA ARG A 56 -15.88 -21.57 -15.84
C ARG A 56 -14.41 -21.65 -16.17
N ARG A 57 -14.10 -21.75 -17.46
CA ARG A 57 -12.74 -21.86 -17.96
C ARG A 57 -12.09 -20.48 -17.95
N GLY A 58 -10.90 -20.37 -17.37
CA GLY A 58 -10.10 -19.15 -17.45
C GLY A 58 -9.65 -18.88 -18.87
N ASN A 59 -9.53 -17.59 -19.22
CA ASN A 59 -8.87 -17.18 -20.45
C ASN A 59 -7.35 -17.31 -20.22
N PRO A 60 -6.63 -18.17 -20.97
CA PRO A 60 -5.19 -18.35 -20.80
C PRO A 60 -4.39 -17.04 -20.88
N LEU A 61 -4.85 -16.05 -21.66
CA LEU A 61 -4.20 -14.74 -21.80
C LEU A 61 -4.38 -13.83 -20.58
N LYS A 62 -5.29 -14.17 -19.67
CA LYS A 62 -5.54 -13.42 -18.42
C LYS A 62 -5.10 -14.16 -17.17
N MET A 63 -4.77 -15.46 -17.28
CA MET A 63 -4.33 -16.25 -16.13
C MET A 63 -2.94 -15.79 -15.68
N VAL A 64 -2.79 -15.52 -14.38
CA VAL A 64 -1.51 -15.11 -13.79
C VAL A 64 -1.17 -16.05 -12.65
N LYS A 65 0.10 -16.46 -12.59
CA LYS A 65 0.62 -17.38 -11.58
C LYS A 65 0.29 -16.92 -10.15
N GLU A 66 -0.30 -17.79 -9.34
CA GLU A 66 -0.60 -17.54 -7.93
C GLU A 66 0.64 -17.67 -7.06
N TYR A 67 0.68 -16.91 -5.96
CA TYR A 67 1.75 -17.07 -4.98
C TYR A 67 1.61 -18.43 -4.28
N ARG A 68 2.69 -19.21 -4.25
CA ARG A 68 2.74 -20.47 -3.52
C ARG A 68 3.58 -20.32 -2.26
N ARG A 69 3.02 -20.66 -1.10
CA ARG A 69 3.82 -20.70 0.14
C ARG A 69 4.88 -21.80 0.00
N SER A 70 6.14 -21.46 0.28
CA SER A 70 7.21 -22.46 0.37
C SER A 70 6.89 -23.42 1.52
N VAL A 71 6.67 -24.70 1.20
CA VAL A 71 6.53 -25.76 2.20
C VAL A 71 7.87 -26.48 2.31
N ALA A 72 8.34 -26.73 3.53
CA ALA A 72 9.57 -27.48 3.75
C ALA A 72 9.45 -28.88 3.10
N GLY A 73 10.43 -29.25 2.27
CA GLY A 73 10.45 -30.55 1.57
C GLY A 73 9.81 -30.57 0.17
N VAL A 74 9.37 -29.44 -0.37
CA VAL A 74 8.88 -29.35 -1.76
C VAL A 74 10.01 -29.48 -2.77
N GLU A 75 9.76 -30.23 -3.86
CA GLU A 75 10.65 -30.36 -5.01
C GLU A 75 11.12 -28.99 -5.54
N LYS A 76 12.35 -28.93 -6.07
CA LYS A 76 12.85 -27.74 -6.77
C LYS A 76 11.83 -27.28 -7.81
N VAL A 77 11.54 -25.98 -7.86
CA VAL A 77 10.62 -25.37 -8.85
C VAL A 77 11.07 -25.80 -10.25
N LYS A 78 10.14 -26.36 -11.04
CA LYS A 78 10.43 -26.82 -12.40
C LYS A 78 10.75 -25.63 -13.31
N PRO A 79 11.71 -25.74 -14.24
CA PRO A 79 11.97 -24.72 -15.27
C PRO A 79 10.70 -24.18 -15.95
N THR A 80 9.76 -25.05 -16.29
CA THR A 80 8.49 -24.70 -16.95
C THR A 80 7.49 -24.00 -16.04
N GLU A 81 7.75 -23.93 -14.74
CA GLU A 81 6.94 -23.21 -13.76
C GLU A 81 7.57 -21.85 -13.37
N LEU A 82 8.81 -21.60 -13.78
CA LEU A 82 9.54 -20.36 -13.50
C LEU A 82 9.48 -19.43 -14.71
N ARG A 83 8.98 -18.20 -14.51
CA ARG A 83 8.86 -17.18 -15.55
C ARG A 83 10.16 -16.39 -15.65
N PRO A 84 10.73 -16.18 -16.86
CA PRO A 84 11.91 -15.35 -17.04
C PRO A 84 11.59 -13.87 -16.87
N TYR A 85 12.62 -13.05 -16.64
CA TYR A 85 12.50 -11.60 -16.46
C TYR A 85 11.53 -10.88 -17.41
N SER A 86 11.59 -11.15 -18.72
CA SER A 86 10.72 -10.47 -19.70
C SER A 86 9.24 -10.71 -19.39
N VAL A 87 8.88 -11.96 -19.08
CA VAL A 87 7.52 -12.36 -18.72
C VAL A 87 7.11 -11.78 -17.37
N LEU A 88 8.04 -11.68 -16.41
CA LEU A 88 7.76 -11.04 -15.12
C LEU A 88 7.41 -9.56 -15.29
N MET A 89 8.14 -8.83 -16.14
CA MET A 89 7.88 -7.42 -16.42
C MET A 89 6.56 -7.22 -17.18
N ASP A 90 6.28 -8.07 -18.16
CA ASP A 90 4.98 -8.06 -18.87
C ASP A 90 3.83 -8.37 -17.91
N THR A 91 4.04 -9.30 -16.96
CA THR A 91 3.06 -9.63 -15.92
C THR A 91 2.78 -8.43 -15.02
N ILE A 92 3.81 -7.74 -14.52
CA ILE A 92 3.61 -6.53 -13.69
C ILE A 92 2.83 -5.49 -14.50
N THR A 93 3.22 -5.24 -15.75
CA THR A 93 2.54 -4.27 -16.63
C THR A 93 1.07 -4.61 -16.82
N TYR A 94 0.75 -5.89 -17.04
CA TYR A 94 -0.62 -6.38 -17.13
C TYR A 94 -1.41 -6.16 -15.82
N LEU A 95 -0.82 -6.50 -14.67
CA LEU A 95 -1.47 -6.35 -13.36
C LEU A 95 -1.73 -4.88 -13.01
N LEU A 96 -0.77 -3.98 -13.29
CA LEU A 96 -0.95 -2.53 -13.06
C LEU A 96 -1.98 -1.92 -14.02
N ARG A 97 -2.13 -2.48 -15.23
CA ARG A 97 -3.20 -2.10 -16.15
C ARG A 97 -4.58 -2.47 -15.59
N ILE A 98 -4.73 -3.64 -14.97
CA ILE A 98 -5.99 -4.01 -14.27
C ILE A 98 -6.34 -2.98 -13.20
N VAL A 99 -5.35 -2.56 -12.40
CA VAL A 99 -5.55 -1.53 -11.36
C VAL A 99 -6.06 -0.22 -11.96
N SER A 100 -5.48 0.19 -13.08
CA SER A 100 -5.82 1.44 -13.78
C SER A 100 -7.19 1.40 -14.47
N GLU A 101 -7.57 0.24 -15.00
CA GLU A 101 -8.84 0.04 -15.74
C GLU A 101 -10.05 -0.23 -14.82
N GLN A 102 -9.82 -0.51 -13.52
CA GLN A 102 -10.87 -0.83 -12.54
C GLN A 102 -10.93 0.19 -11.37
N PRO A 103 -11.35 1.44 -11.64
CA PRO A 103 -11.38 2.48 -10.62
C PRO A 103 -12.56 2.34 -9.64
N CYS A 104 -13.54 1.49 -9.93
CA CYS A 104 -14.75 1.37 -9.10
C CYS A 104 -14.41 0.91 -7.67
N GLN A 105 -15.08 1.51 -6.69
CA GLN A 105 -14.91 1.17 -5.28
C GLN A 105 -15.42 -0.26 -4.99
N ASP A 106 -16.49 -0.69 -5.65
CA ASP A 106 -17.10 -2.01 -5.43
C ASP A 106 -16.26 -3.16 -5.99
N THR A 107 -15.45 -2.91 -7.02
CA THR A 107 -14.57 -3.94 -7.62
C THR A 107 -13.20 -4.00 -6.98
N TRP A 108 -12.79 -2.93 -6.29
CA TRP A 108 -11.47 -2.81 -5.68
C TRP A 108 -11.07 -3.99 -4.79
N PRO A 109 -11.93 -4.56 -3.93
CA PRO A 109 -11.52 -5.66 -3.06
C PRO A 109 -11.00 -6.88 -3.82
N HIS A 110 -11.64 -7.22 -4.93
CA HIS A 110 -11.23 -8.32 -5.81
C HIS A 110 -9.97 -7.99 -6.60
N VAL A 111 -9.82 -6.74 -7.04
CA VAL A 111 -8.62 -6.26 -7.75
C VAL A 111 -7.41 -6.28 -6.83
N TYR A 112 -7.55 -5.74 -5.62
CA TYR A 112 -6.50 -5.70 -4.62
C TYR A 112 -6.02 -7.10 -4.24
N GLU A 113 -6.94 -7.99 -3.86
CA GLU A 113 -6.63 -9.37 -3.46
C GLU A 113 -5.87 -10.11 -4.57
N PHE A 114 -6.37 -10.03 -5.80
CA PHE A 114 -5.73 -10.62 -6.97
C PHE A 114 -4.35 -10.03 -7.23
N VAL A 115 -4.24 -8.71 -7.45
CA VAL A 115 -2.98 -8.08 -7.85
C VAL A 115 -1.91 -8.23 -6.78
N SER A 116 -2.26 -8.05 -5.50
CA SER A 116 -1.31 -8.21 -4.39
C SER A 116 -0.74 -9.64 -4.33
N ASP A 117 -1.59 -10.67 -4.50
CA ASP A 117 -1.13 -12.06 -4.56
C ASP A 117 -0.22 -12.32 -5.77
N ARG A 118 -0.64 -11.89 -6.96
CA ARG A 118 0.11 -12.15 -8.20
C ARG A 118 1.45 -11.41 -8.24
N LEU A 119 1.53 -10.19 -7.69
CA LEU A 119 2.81 -9.48 -7.53
C LEU A 119 3.73 -10.19 -6.53
N ARG A 120 3.18 -10.81 -5.48
CA ARG A 120 3.96 -11.66 -4.58
C ARG A 120 4.52 -12.89 -5.29
N ALA A 121 3.77 -13.49 -6.22
CA ALA A 121 4.25 -14.58 -7.07
C ALA A 121 5.38 -14.13 -8.02
N VAL A 122 5.29 -12.91 -8.57
CA VAL A 122 6.37 -12.30 -9.36
C VAL A 122 7.64 -12.14 -8.53
N ARG A 123 7.53 -11.65 -7.29
CA ARG A 123 8.68 -11.54 -6.37
C ARG A 123 9.28 -12.90 -6.02
N GLN A 124 8.45 -13.93 -5.86
CA GLN A 124 8.92 -15.29 -5.63
C GLN A 124 9.76 -15.80 -6.82
N ASP A 125 9.28 -15.62 -8.05
CA ASP A 125 10.03 -16.01 -9.25
C ASP A 125 11.33 -15.22 -9.39
N MET A 126 11.31 -13.90 -9.14
CA MET A 126 12.52 -13.06 -9.12
C MET A 126 13.61 -13.62 -8.18
N VAL A 127 13.22 -14.11 -6.99
CA VAL A 127 14.16 -14.70 -6.02
C VAL A 127 14.66 -16.06 -6.50
N VAL A 128 13.78 -16.92 -6.99
CA VAL A 128 14.14 -18.27 -7.46
C VAL A 128 15.03 -18.22 -8.71
N GLU A 129 14.72 -17.35 -9.66
CA GLU A 129 15.54 -17.09 -10.87
C GLU A 129 16.89 -16.43 -10.52
N SER A 130 17.01 -15.85 -9.32
CA SER A 130 18.20 -15.12 -8.86
C SER A 130 18.59 -14.01 -9.84
N LEU A 131 17.62 -13.15 -10.15
CA LEU A 131 17.80 -12.02 -11.07
C LEU A 131 18.96 -11.11 -10.65
N ASP A 132 19.65 -10.56 -11.65
CA ASP A 132 20.69 -9.56 -11.46
C ASP A 132 20.13 -8.24 -10.90
N VAL A 133 21.05 -7.35 -10.51
CA VAL A 133 20.75 -6.09 -9.82
C VAL A 133 19.79 -5.22 -10.63
N GLU A 134 20.07 -5.03 -11.92
CA GLU A 134 19.28 -4.15 -12.78
C GLU A 134 17.85 -4.69 -12.91
N ARG A 135 17.73 -5.96 -13.30
CA ARG A 135 16.42 -6.61 -13.50
C ARG A 135 15.60 -6.63 -12.21
N GLY A 136 16.22 -6.95 -11.08
CA GLY A 136 15.57 -6.95 -9.77
C GLY A 136 15.03 -5.56 -9.40
N ILE A 137 15.83 -4.50 -9.60
CA ILE A 137 15.39 -3.13 -9.31
C ILE A 137 14.23 -2.71 -10.20
N ARG A 138 14.29 -2.96 -11.52
CA ARG A 138 13.21 -2.57 -12.44
C ARG A 138 11.87 -3.19 -12.04
N LEU A 139 11.84 -4.46 -11.66
CA LEU A 139 10.63 -5.12 -11.15
C LEU A 139 10.14 -4.44 -9.86
N LEU A 140 11.03 -4.25 -8.88
CA LEU A 140 10.67 -3.69 -7.57
C LEU A 140 10.15 -2.25 -7.68
N GLU A 141 10.81 -1.41 -8.46
CA GLU A 141 10.41 -0.02 -8.69
C GLU A 141 9.05 0.09 -9.39
N ALA A 142 8.69 -0.87 -10.23
CA ALA A 142 7.37 -0.94 -10.84
C ALA A 142 6.27 -1.35 -9.82
N MET A 143 6.60 -2.20 -8.84
CA MET A 143 5.63 -2.70 -7.85
C MET A 143 5.42 -1.77 -6.65
N ILE A 144 6.44 -1.06 -6.19
CA ILE A 144 6.38 -0.21 -4.99
C ILE A 144 5.23 0.83 -5.05
N PRO A 145 5.02 1.57 -6.16
CA PRO A 145 3.92 2.53 -6.26
C PRO A 145 2.55 1.90 -6.04
N PHE A 146 2.32 0.68 -6.56
CA PHE A 146 1.08 -0.05 -6.34
C PHE A 146 0.84 -0.30 -4.86
N TYR A 147 1.86 -0.80 -4.14
CA TYR A 147 1.69 -1.10 -2.72
C TYR A 147 1.40 0.17 -1.90
N VAL A 148 2.11 1.28 -2.16
CA VAL A 148 1.85 2.56 -1.49
C VAL A 148 0.43 3.08 -1.76
N GLU A 149 -0.03 3.01 -3.00
CA GLU A 149 -1.39 3.42 -3.38
C GLU A 149 -2.45 2.50 -2.80
N ALA A 150 -2.21 1.18 -2.83
CA ALA A 150 -3.13 0.20 -2.31
C ALA A 150 -3.27 0.29 -0.79
N GLU A 151 -2.20 0.61 -0.04
CA GLU A 151 -2.27 0.91 1.39
C GLU A 151 -3.31 2.01 1.64
N TYR A 152 -3.15 3.17 1.00
CA TYR A 152 -4.09 4.28 1.16
C TYR A 152 -5.52 3.90 0.77
N ARG A 153 -5.71 3.35 -0.43
CA ARG A 153 -7.04 3.04 -0.97
C ARG A 153 -7.76 2.03 -0.10
N CYS A 154 -7.07 0.99 0.38
CA CYS A 154 -7.65 -0.02 1.25
C CYS A 154 -8.02 0.52 2.63
N GLU A 155 -7.13 1.31 3.25
CA GLU A 155 -7.39 1.93 4.55
C GLU A 155 -8.56 2.91 4.48
N PHE A 156 -8.59 3.73 3.42
CA PHE A 156 -9.64 4.73 3.22
C PHE A 156 -11.02 4.10 2.93
N THR A 157 -11.06 3.04 2.13
CA THR A 157 -12.32 2.39 1.73
C THR A 157 -12.77 1.27 2.67
N ARG A 158 -11.98 0.96 3.72
CA ARG A 158 -12.19 -0.22 4.59
C ARG A 158 -12.33 -1.51 3.76
N CYS A 159 -11.37 -1.72 2.88
CA CYS A 159 -11.38 -2.86 1.96
C CYS A 159 -11.48 -4.19 2.73
N PRO A 160 -12.49 -5.05 2.49
CA PRO A 160 -12.72 -6.27 3.26
C PRO A 160 -11.67 -7.36 3.03
N THR A 161 -10.98 -7.34 1.89
CA THR A 161 -9.90 -8.30 1.56
C THR A 161 -8.52 -7.80 2.01
N TYR A 162 -8.45 -6.64 2.66
CA TYR A 162 -7.21 -6.04 3.09
C TYR A 162 -6.80 -6.49 4.49
N ASP A 163 -5.69 -7.22 4.56
CA ASP A 163 -4.96 -7.46 5.81
C ASP A 163 -3.79 -6.47 5.91
N ARG A 164 -3.90 -5.50 6.82
CA ARG A 164 -2.89 -4.45 7.06
C ARG A 164 -1.51 -5.03 7.34
N LYS A 165 -1.42 -6.07 8.17
CA LYS A 165 -0.13 -6.63 8.59
C LYS A 165 0.54 -7.32 7.41
N LEU A 166 -0.21 -8.15 6.69
CA LEU A 166 0.27 -8.83 5.49
C LEU A 166 0.69 -7.81 4.43
N HIS A 167 -0.11 -6.77 4.20
CA HIS A 167 0.23 -5.72 3.25
C HIS A 167 1.54 -5.01 3.62
N LEU A 168 1.67 -4.59 4.89
CA LEU A 168 2.87 -3.94 5.38
C LEU A 168 4.10 -4.83 5.19
N THR A 169 4.02 -6.12 5.55
CA THR A 169 5.09 -7.08 5.31
C THR A 169 5.49 -7.13 3.84
N GLN A 170 4.52 -7.16 2.91
CA GLN A 170 4.82 -7.21 1.48
C GLN A 170 5.52 -5.94 0.98
N LEU A 171 5.07 -4.76 1.41
CA LEU A 171 5.71 -3.49 1.07
C LEU A 171 7.13 -3.40 1.66
N GLU A 172 7.30 -3.79 2.92
CA GLU A 172 8.60 -3.81 3.60
C GLU A 172 9.57 -4.77 2.94
N GLU A 173 9.13 -5.96 2.53
CA GLU A 173 9.94 -6.91 1.76
C GLU A 173 10.39 -6.32 0.41
N CYS A 174 9.50 -5.59 -0.29
CA CYS A 174 9.84 -4.88 -1.52
C CYS A 174 10.93 -3.82 -1.27
N PHE A 175 10.73 -2.95 -0.29
CA PHE A 175 11.70 -1.90 0.04
C PHE A 175 13.01 -2.47 0.57
N PHE A 176 12.96 -3.52 1.38
CA PHE A 176 14.15 -4.19 1.90
C PHE A 176 14.98 -4.77 0.75
N ARG A 177 14.34 -5.52 -0.16
CA ARG A 177 15.05 -6.08 -1.31
C ARG A 177 15.56 -4.99 -2.24
N TRP A 178 14.76 -3.96 -2.52
CA TRP A 178 15.19 -2.82 -3.33
C TRP A 178 16.40 -2.13 -2.70
N ARG A 179 16.39 -1.96 -1.37
CA ARG A 179 17.49 -1.35 -0.64
C ARG A 179 18.78 -2.17 -0.75
N GLN A 180 18.71 -3.50 -0.73
CA GLN A 180 19.90 -4.33 -0.93
C GLN A 180 20.55 -4.15 -2.31
N LEU A 181 19.77 -3.74 -3.31
CA LEU A 181 20.21 -3.64 -4.70
C LEU A 181 20.59 -2.21 -5.10
N VAL A 182 19.85 -1.20 -4.61
CA VAL A 182 19.87 0.16 -5.18
C VAL A 182 21.26 0.77 -5.19
N ASP A 183 22.12 0.55 -4.20
CA ASP A 183 23.47 1.15 -4.19
C ASP A 183 24.34 0.68 -5.37
N PHE A 184 24.12 -0.55 -5.83
CA PHE A 184 24.88 -1.18 -6.91
C PHE A 184 24.36 -0.82 -8.31
N PHE A 185 23.24 -0.11 -8.41
CA PHE A 185 22.64 0.29 -9.68
C PHE A 185 22.90 1.76 -10.01
N PRO A 186 23.54 2.10 -11.14
CA PRO A 186 23.94 3.47 -11.43
C PRO A 186 22.76 4.42 -11.66
N GLU A 187 21.71 3.94 -12.34
CA GLU A 187 20.53 4.73 -12.71
C GLU A 187 19.55 4.82 -11.53
N LYS A 188 19.80 5.77 -10.63
CA LYS A 188 18.92 5.97 -9.47
C LYS A 188 17.55 6.49 -9.88
N ASN A 189 16.49 5.84 -9.38
CA ASN A 189 15.14 6.34 -9.47
C ASN A 189 14.83 7.25 -8.28
N GLU A 190 15.02 8.56 -8.47
CA GLU A 190 14.81 9.56 -7.42
C GLU A 190 13.42 9.44 -6.76
N ARG A 191 12.38 9.17 -7.54
CA ARG A 191 10.99 9.09 -7.05
C ARG A 191 10.80 7.95 -6.06
N ILE A 192 11.39 6.78 -6.33
CA ILE A 192 11.35 5.64 -5.41
C ILE A 192 12.24 5.87 -4.19
N MET A 193 13.40 6.50 -4.35
CA MET A 193 14.25 6.88 -3.22
C MET A 193 13.55 7.85 -2.26
N VAL A 194 12.81 8.83 -2.79
CA VAL A 194 11.98 9.73 -1.99
C VAL A 194 10.93 8.93 -1.24
N SER A 195 10.15 8.07 -1.94
CA SER A 195 9.11 7.25 -1.29
C SER A 195 9.70 6.36 -0.18
N TYR A 196 10.85 5.72 -0.39
CA TYR A 196 11.53 4.94 0.64
C TYR A 196 11.90 5.77 1.89
N LEU A 197 12.51 6.94 1.71
CA LEU A 197 12.90 7.80 2.82
C LEU A 197 11.70 8.41 3.55
N LEU A 198 10.61 8.69 2.85
CA LEU A 198 9.36 9.14 3.46
C LEU A 198 8.68 7.99 4.22
N HIS A 199 8.64 6.78 3.67
CA HIS A 199 8.07 5.59 4.32
C HIS A 199 8.77 5.30 5.65
N THR A 200 10.08 5.56 5.72
CA THR A 200 10.93 5.35 6.90
C THR A 200 11.22 6.65 7.66
N ALA A 201 10.47 7.74 7.45
CA ALA A 201 10.82 9.06 7.97
C ALA A 201 10.78 9.19 9.50
N SER A 202 10.11 8.27 10.21
CA SER A 202 10.16 8.18 11.68
C SER A 202 11.45 7.56 12.22
N GLU A 203 12.20 6.87 11.36
CA GLU A 203 13.44 6.19 11.74
C GLU A 203 14.61 7.16 11.81
N ARG A 204 15.38 7.08 12.90
CA ARG A 204 16.53 7.99 13.13
C ARG A 204 17.61 7.87 12.05
N TRP A 205 17.78 6.68 11.47
CA TRP A 205 18.78 6.43 10.44
C TRP A 205 18.40 7.06 9.08
N SER A 206 17.13 7.38 8.84
CA SER A 206 16.66 7.95 7.56
C SER A 206 17.29 9.29 7.24
N PHE A 207 17.57 10.10 8.28
CA PHE A 207 18.29 11.37 8.10
C PHE A 207 19.73 11.15 7.64
N MET A 208 20.43 10.14 8.19
CA MET A 208 21.79 9.79 7.78
C MET A 208 21.81 9.24 6.35
N GLN A 209 20.82 8.42 6.00
CA GLN A 209 20.67 7.88 4.65
C GLN A 209 20.42 9.02 3.63
N LEU A 210 19.59 10.00 3.97
CA LEU A 210 19.35 11.20 3.15
C LEU A 210 20.65 11.96 2.89
N ILE A 211 21.49 12.16 3.92
CA ILE A 211 22.80 12.82 3.75
C ILE A 211 23.69 12.02 2.78
N GLY A 212 23.79 10.71 2.99
CA GLY A 212 24.60 9.83 2.12
C GLY A 212 24.14 9.81 0.67
N TRP A 213 22.85 10.05 0.42
CA TRP A 213 22.25 10.08 -0.91
C TRP A 213 22.05 11.49 -1.48
N LYS A 214 22.55 12.56 -0.83
CA LYS A 214 22.33 13.95 -1.25
C LYS A 214 22.49 14.20 -2.75
N LYS A 215 23.52 13.62 -3.37
CA LYS A 215 23.86 13.81 -4.79
C LYS A 215 22.83 13.22 -5.77
N TYR A 216 21.92 12.37 -5.30
CA TYR A 216 20.91 11.70 -6.13
C TYR A 216 19.55 12.41 -6.13
N PHE A 217 19.44 13.53 -5.42
CA PHE A 217 18.20 14.28 -5.32
C PHE A 217 18.35 15.66 -5.93
N CYS A 218 17.28 16.12 -6.59
CA CYS A 218 17.12 17.53 -6.84
C CYS A 218 16.93 18.30 -5.52
N GLU A 219 17.30 19.59 -5.51
CA GLU A 219 17.25 20.43 -4.30
C GLU A 219 15.84 20.48 -3.68
N ARG A 220 14.79 20.46 -4.51
CA ARG A 220 13.40 20.47 -4.05
C ARG A 220 13.07 19.22 -3.24
N ASN A 221 13.37 18.04 -3.76
CA ASN A 221 13.08 16.77 -3.09
C ASN A 221 13.95 16.57 -1.86
N TYR A 222 15.24 16.89 -1.94
CA TYR A 222 16.15 16.83 -0.80
C TYR A 222 15.63 17.66 0.38
N ARG A 223 15.24 18.92 0.12
CA ARG A 223 14.69 19.81 1.14
C ARG A 223 13.36 19.32 1.68
N PHE A 224 12.47 18.84 0.81
CA PHE A 224 11.18 18.30 1.22
C PHE A 224 11.33 17.11 2.17
N ILE A 225 12.13 16.09 1.81
CA ILE A 225 12.38 14.91 2.65
C ILE A 225 12.98 15.35 4.00
N LYS A 226 14.02 16.19 3.96
CA LYS A 226 14.68 16.70 5.17
C LYS A 226 13.67 17.37 6.11
N ASP A 227 12.83 18.23 5.57
CA ASP A 227 11.87 19.00 6.35
C ASP A 227 10.74 18.14 6.91
N VAL A 228 10.32 17.09 6.20
CA VAL A 228 9.36 16.10 6.69
C VAL A 228 9.94 15.28 7.84
N ILE A 229 11.16 14.74 7.67
CA ILE A 229 11.87 13.98 8.72
C ILE A 229 12.01 14.84 9.98
N LEU A 230 12.46 16.09 9.85
CA LEU A 230 12.59 17.02 10.98
C LEU A 230 11.23 17.33 11.62
N ALA A 231 10.17 17.55 10.83
CA ALA A 231 8.84 17.82 11.36
C ALA A 231 8.32 16.65 12.20
N LEU A 232 8.52 15.41 11.75
CA LEU A 232 8.13 14.21 12.50
C LEU A 232 8.93 14.07 13.80
N HIS A 233 10.26 14.17 13.75
CA HIS A 233 11.09 14.04 14.94
C HIS A 233 10.90 15.17 15.97
N MET A 234 10.55 16.37 15.52
CA MET A 234 10.25 17.52 16.40
C MET A 234 8.79 17.54 16.84
N ASN A 235 7.96 16.56 16.47
CA ASN A 235 6.52 16.56 16.74
C ASN A 235 5.80 17.82 16.22
N ASN A 236 6.33 18.43 15.17
CA ASN A 236 5.79 19.67 14.59
C ASN A 236 4.68 19.34 13.59
N PHE A 237 3.51 18.96 14.11
CA PHE A 237 2.34 18.56 13.32
C PHE A 237 1.87 19.67 12.36
N VAL A 238 1.98 20.94 12.75
CA VAL A 238 1.64 22.09 11.89
C VAL A 238 2.54 22.11 10.65
N ARG A 239 3.86 21.97 10.83
CA ARG A 239 4.80 21.92 9.72
C ARG A 239 4.59 20.68 8.87
N PHE A 240 4.36 19.52 9.50
CA PHE A 240 4.12 18.26 8.79
C PHE A 240 2.93 18.41 7.83
N PHE A 241 1.74 18.74 8.31
CA PHE A 241 0.55 18.84 7.46
C PHE A 241 0.65 19.95 6.41
N ARG A 242 1.33 21.06 6.70
CA ARG A 242 1.63 22.09 5.71
C ARG A 242 2.52 21.58 4.58
N LEU A 243 3.54 20.79 4.89
CA LEU A 243 4.45 20.22 3.88
C LEU A 243 3.70 19.22 2.99
N VAL A 244 2.90 18.32 3.58
CA VAL A 244 2.17 17.31 2.80
C VAL A 244 1.11 17.97 1.91
N SER A 245 0.38 18.99 2.41
CA SER A 245 -0.66 19.67 1.63
C SER A 245 -0.13 20.50 0.46
N GLN A 246 1.17 20.80 0.43
CA GLN A 246 1.83 21.56 -0.64
C GLN A 246 2.59 20.64 -1.62
N GLN A 247 2.57 19.32 -1.40
CA GLN A 247 3.26 18.38 -2.26
C GLN A 247 2.41 18.02 -3.48
N ASN A 248 3.01 18.04 -4.68
CA ASN A 248 2.32 17.76 -5.94
C ASN A 248 2.46 16.30 -6.39
N ASP A 249 3.54 15.60 -5.99
CA ASP A 249 3.68 14.18 -6.34
C ASP A 249 2.74 13.33 -5.48
N TYR A 250 1.80 12.67 -6.15
CA TYR A 250 0.79 11.82 -5.54
C TYR A 250 1.42 10.68 -4.72
N LEU A 251 2.49 10.04 -5.21
CA LEU A 251 3.16 8.95 -4.49
C LEU A 251 3.75 9.45 -3.16
N PHE A 252 4.30 10.66 -3.14
CA PHE A 252 4.89 11.23 -1.92
C PHE A 252 3.81 11.57 -0.89
N ARG A 253 2.66 12.11 -1.34
CA ARG A 253 1.51 12.35 -0.47
C ARG A 253 1.02 11.04 0.14
N LEU A 254 0.76 10.03 -0.68
CA LEU A 254 0.27 8.72 -0.24
C LEU A 254 1.22 8.04 0.74
N THR A 255 2.54 8.08 0.46
CA THR A 255 3.55 7.53 1.36
C THR A 255 3.45 8.12 2.77
N LEU A 256 3.08 9.40 2.88
CA LEU A 256 2.99 10.13 4.15
C LEU A 256 1.67 9.96 4.88
N VAL A 257 0.62 9.44 4.24
CA VAL A 257 -0.69 9.20 4.87
C VAL A 257 -0.57 8.27 6.08
N ARG A 258 0.38 7.33 6.04
CA ARG A 258 0.67 6.42 7.16
C ARG A 258 0.96 7.14 8.49
N PHE A 259 1.44 8.39 8.44
CA PHE A 259 1.75 9.19 9.63
C PHE A 259 0.57 10.06 10.09
N PHE A 260 -0.52 10.17 9.33
CA PHE A 260 -1.61 11.11 9.64
C PHE A 260 -2.25 10.77 10.99
N GLY A 261 -2.65 9.52 11.19
CA GLY A 261 -3.22 9.04 12.45
C GLY A 261 -2.31 9.33 13.65
N PRO A 262 -1.06 8.82 13.66
CA PRO A 262 -0.12 9.08 14.76
C PRO A 262 0.14 10.56 15.03
N VAL A 263 0.34 11.38 13.99
CA VAL A 263 0.61 12.82 14.14
C VAL A 263 -0.64 13.56 14.66
N ARG A 264 -1.84 13.22 14.17
CA ARG A 264 -3.11 13.77 14.67
C ARG A 264 -3.34 13.39 16.12
N LEU A 265 -3.16 12.12 16.48
CA LEU A 265 -3.33 11.64 17.85
C LEU A 265 -2.41 12.39 18.81
N LEU A 266 -1.14 12.58 18.42
CA LEU A 266 -0.17 13.34 19.21
C LEU A 266 -0.60 14.80 19.37
N ALA A 267 -1.03 15.47 18.29
CA ALA A 267 -1.48 16.86 18.32
C ALA A 267 -2.73 17.03 19.21
N LEU A 268 -3.74 16.18 19.04
CA LEU A 268 -4.99 16.24 19.81
C LEU A 268 -4.73 15.99 21.31
N ARG A 269 -3.84 15.06 21.66
CA ARG A 269 -3.42 14.85 23.06
C ARG A 269 -2.70 16.06 23.63
N ALA A 270 -1.76 16.66 22.88
CA ALA A 270 -1.06 17.86 23.31
C ALA A 270 -2.02 19.02 23.57
N CYS A 271 -2.98 19.26 22.67
CA CYS A 271 -4.00 20.29 22.84
C CYS A 271 -4.95 19.97 24.01
N ALA A 272 -5.38 18.73 24.17
CA ALA A 272 -6.21 18.31 25.30
C ALA A 272 -5.53 18.55 26.65
N VAL A 273 -4.20 18.43 26.73
CA VAL A 273 -3.44 18.75 27.94
C VAL A 273 -3.31 20.26 28.12
N ALA A 274 -2.94 21.00 27.06
CA ALA A 274 -2.73 22.45 27.12
C ALA A 274 -4.00 23.24 27.50
N TYR A 275 -5.18 22.77 27.08
CA TYR A 275 -6.48 23.39 27.36
C TYR A 275 -7.22 22.74 28.54
N ARG A 276 -6.52 21.98 29.40
CA ARG A 276 -7.13 21.32 30.57
C ARG A 276 -7.37 22.32 31.71
N CYS A 277 -8.23 23.31 31.48
CA CYS A 277 -8.68 24.24 32.52
C CYS A 277 -10.21 24.46 32.45
N ARG A 278 -10.80 24.87 33.58
CA ARG A 278 -12.25 25.08 33.68
C ARG A 278 -12.68 26.18 32.70
N GLY A 279 -13.70 25.89 31.89
CA GLY A 279 -14.31 26.86 30.97
C GLY A 279 -13.54 27.10 29.67
N ALA A 280 -12.35 26.52 29.48
CA ALA A 280 -11.66 26.58 28.18
C ALA A 280 -12.10 25.44 27.27
N ALA A 281 -12.56 25.80 26.07
CA ALA A 281 -12.81 24.88 25.00
C ALA A 281 -11.55 24.67 24.16
N LEU A 282 -11.45 23.50 23.53
CA LEU A 282 -10.45 23.25 22.51
C LEU A 282 -10.67 24.18 21.32
N PRO A 283 -9.59 24.68 20.68
CA PRO A 283 -9.70 25.56 19.54
C PRO A 283 -9.99 24.73 18.27
N GLU A 284 -11.23 24.25 18.13
CA GLU A 284 -11.64 23.34 17.03
C GLU A 284 -11.25 23.90 15.66
N LYS A 285 -11.53 25.18 15.39
CA LYS A 285 -11.21 25.81 14.10
C LYS A 285 -9.70 25.79 13.78
N PHE A 286 -8.87 26.09 14.77
CA PHE A 286 -7.42 25.99 14.61
C PHE A 286 -6.99 24.55 14.32
N LEU A 287 -7.57 23.56 15.02
CA LEU A 287 -7.24 22.15 14.83
C LEU A 287 -7.65 21.64 13.45
N GLU A 288 -8.82 22.03 12.95
CA GLU A 288 -9.26 21.75 11.58
C GLU A 288 -8.22 22.25 10.56
N ASP A 289 -7.83 23.52 10.68
CA ASP A 289 -6.96 24.17 9.71
C ASP A 289 -5.53 23.59 9.74
N VAL A 290 -4.96 23.32 10.92
CA VAL A 290 -3.57 22.82 11.03
C VAL A 290 -3.44 21.32 10.85
N LEU A 291 -4.46 20.52 11.19
CA LEU A 291 -4.46 19.06 10.99
C LEU A 291 -5.05 18.66 9.63
N ARG A 292 -5.55 19.65 8.88
CA ARG A 292 -6.19 19.48 7.57
C ARG A 292 -7.30 18.45 7.64
N MET A 293 -8.23 18.69 8.55
CA MET A 293 -9.39 17.84 8.80
C MET A 293 -10.65 18.70 8.75
N ASP A 294 -11.74 18.15 8.23
CA ASP A 294 -13.05 18.76 8.41
C ASP A 294 -13.57 18.56 9.85
N SER A 295 -14.59 19.34 10.20
CA SER A 295 -15.21 19.32 11.53
C SER A 295 -15.76 17.96 11.92
N ARG A 296 -16.26 17.15 10.97
CA ARG A 296 -16.85 15.84 11.24
C ARG A 296 -15.76 14.86 11.68
N ASN A 297 -14.68 14.79 10.91
CA ASN A 297 -13.54 13.93 11.18
C ASN A 297 -12.79 14.36 12.45
N LEU A 298 -12.61 15.66 12.68
CA LEU A 298 -12.03 16.17 13.92
C LEU A 298 -12.85 15.73 15.14
N ARG A 299 -14.17 15.93 15.11
CA ARG A 299 -15.06 15.55 16.21
C ARG A 299 -15.11 14.04 16.43
N PHE A 300 -15.03 13.25 15.38
CA PHE A 300 -14.88 11.80 15.48
C PHE A 300 -13.61 11.43 16.26
N CYS A 301 -12.44 11.94 15.84
CA CYS A 301 -11.16 11.65 16.49
C CYS A 301 -11.09 12.16 17.95
N LEU A 302 -11.70 13.31 18.25
CA LEU A 302 -11.87 13.79 19.64
C LEU A 302 -12.77 12.86 20.45
N GLY A 303 -13.86 12.37 19.87
CA GLY A 303 -14.76 11.39 20.50
C GLY A 303 -14.06 10.08 20.84
N GLU A 304 -13.18 9.60 19.96
CA GLU A 304 -12.34 8.42 20.21
C GLU A 304 -11.40 8.61 21.41
N LEU A 305 -10.94 9.84 21.65
CA LEU A 305 -10.17 10.21 22.84
C LEU A 305 -11.01 10.34 24.13
N GLY A 306 -12.35 10.25 24.02
CA GLY A 306 -13.28 10.48 25.12
C GLY A 306 -13.73 11.93 25.27
N LEU A 307 -13.35 12.81 24.35
CA LEU A 307 -13.69 14.23 24.36
C LEU A 307 -14.97 14.46 23.54
N LYS A 308 -16.10 14.67 24.23
CA LYS A 308 -17.39 14.94 23.60
C LYS A 308 -17.71 16.43 23.67
N ALA A 309 -18.48 16.91 22.69
CA ALA A 309 -18.99 18.27 22.71
C ALA A 309 -20.15 18.41 23.72
N THR A 310 -20.07 19.42 24.57
CA THR A 310 -21.14 19.87 25.48
C THR A 310 -21.45 21.32 25.14
N ASP A 311 -22.71 21.64 24.88
CA ASP A 311 -23.14 22.99 24.44
C ASP A 311 -22.37 23.51 23.22
N GLY A 312 -22.10 22.60 22.29
CA GLY A 312 -21.38 22.89 21.04
C GLY A 312 -19.85 23.04 21.18
N LYS A 313 -19.30 22.95 22.38
CA LYS A 313 -17.86 23.10 22.68
C LYS A 313 -17.25 21.80 23.19
N VAL A 314 -16.05 21.47 22.74
CA VAL A 314 -15.27 20.34 23.32
C VAL A 314 -14.33 20.86 24.40
N CYS A 315 -14.48 20.38 25.63
CA CYS A 315 -13.61 20.72 26.77
C CYS A 315 -12.86 19.48 27.24
N SER A 316 -11.63 19.64 27.76
CA SER A 316 -10.82 18.52 28.28
C SER A 316 -10.72 18.48 29.81
N PHE A 317 -11.20 19.52 30.50
CA PHE A 317 -11.18 19.57 31.96
C PHE A 317 -12.02 18.45 32.58
N GLY A 318 -11.43 17.70 33.51
CA GLY A 318 -12.10 16.58 34.19
C GLY A 318 -12.24 15.31 33.33
N ILE A 319 -11.69 15.27 32.12
CA ILE A 319 -11.76 14.10 31.23
C ILE A 319 -10.43 13.35 31.25
N THR A 320 -10.50 12.06 31.56
CA THR A 320 -9.38 11.13 31.37
C THR A 320 -9.37 10.65 29.92
N LEU A 321 -8.30 10.99 29.19
CA LEU A 321 -8.15 10.60 27.79
C LEU A 321 -7.96 9.07 27.67
N LYS A 322 -8.59 8.47 26.66
CA LYS A 322 -8.37 7.05 26.36
C LYS A 322 -6.91 6.80 25.95
N SER A 323 -6.31 5.76 26.52
CA SER A 323 -4.95 5.32 26.21
C SER A 323 -4.88 4.55 24.90
N ASN A 324 -5.83 3.64 24.68
CA ASN A 324 -5.96 2.84 23.47
C ASN A 324 -6.95 3.51 22.52
N VAL A 325 -6.40 4.14 21.47
CA VAL A 325 -7.17 4.77 20.40
C VAL A 325 -6.90 3.98 19.13
N ASP A 326 -7.96 3.47 18.50
CA ASP A 326 -7.84 2.81 17.22
C ASP A 326 -7.75 3.86 16.10
N MET A 327 -6.58 3.94 15.47
CA MET A 327 -6.32 4.86 14.35
C MET A 327 -6.60 4.19 13.00
N CYS A 328 -7.20 2.99 12.97
CA CYS A 328 -7.52 2.29 11.73
C CYS A 328 -8.74 2.86 10.98
N SER A 329 -9.46 3.81 11.60
CA SER A 329 -10.63 4.40 10.96
C SER A 329 -10.24 5.42 9.86
N PRO A 330 -10.94 5.46 8.71
CA PRO A 330 -10.69 6.40 7.62
C PRO A 330 -10.65 7.88 8.05
N GLU A 331 -11.41 8.25 9.08
CA GLU A 331 -11.47 9.59 9.65
C GLU A 331 -10.09 10.07 10.16
N TRP A 332 -9.22 9.15 10.61
CA TRP A 332 -7.86 9.47 11.05
C TRP A 332 -6.91 9.79 9.91
N ILE A 333 -7.20 9.35 8.68
CA ILE A 333 -6.31 9.51 7.52
C ILE A 333 -6.90 10.39 6.43
N TYR A 334 -8.20 10.74 6.51
CA TYR A 334 -8.84 11.62 5.54
C TYR A 334 -8.20 13.00 5.50
N ALA A 335 -7.93 13.49 4.29
CA ALA A 335 -7.66 14.90 4.01
C ALA A 335 -8.03 15.19 2.54
N ASP A 336 -8.61 16.35 2.31
CA ASP A 336 -9.11 16.83 1.01
C ASP A 336 -8.04 16.84 -0.09
N PHE A 337 -6.80 17.20 0.25
CA PHE A 337 -5.69 17.31 -0.69
C PHE A 337 -5.02 15.97 -1.06
N VAL A 338 -5.42 14.86 -0.43
CA VAL A 338 -4.85 13.54 -0.74
C VAL A 338 -5.50 12.93 -1.99
N HIS A 339 -6.77 13.25 -2.25
CA HIS A 339 -7.57 12.74 -3.36
C HIS A 339 -7.23 13.36 -4.72
#